data_AF-A0A534BNC4-F1
#
_entry.id   AF-A0A534BNC4-F1
#
_cell.length_a   1.000
_cell.length_b   1.000
_cell.length_c   1.000
_cell.angle_alpha   90.00
_cell.angle_beta   90.00
_cell.angle_gamma   90.00
#
_symmetry.space_group_name_H-M   'P 1'
#
loop_
_entity.id
_entity.type
_entity.pdbx_description
1 polymer ?
#
loop_
_entity_poly.entity_id
_entity_poly.type
_entity_poly.pdbx_seq_one_letter_code
_entity_poly.pdbx_strand_id
1 'polypeptide(L)' 'MGKRDRDVRVSLQTLRVLEAFLESPTDEQSGADVQKRSGVASGTLYPILLRLESAGWFVSRWEAIDPVTAGRPRRRL' A
#
# COMPACT_ATOMS: atom_id res chain seq x y z
N MET A 1 6.30 -11.97 14.35
CA MET A 1 6.47 -10.52 14.62
C MET A 1 7.89 -10.13 14.18
N GLY A 2 8.06 -9.77 12.91
CA GLY A 2 9.38 -9.51 12.32
C GLY A 2 10.01 -8.24 12.90
N LYS A 3 11.35 -8.20 12.93
CA LYS A 3 12.16 -7.06 13.38
C LYS A 3 11.66 -5.79 12.67
N ARG A 4 11.28 -4.75 13.43
CA ARG A 4 10.94 -3.44 12.86
C ARG A 4 12.21 -2.87 12.23
N ASP A 5 12.33 -2.96 10.91
CA ASP A 5 13.41 -2.32 10.19
C ASP A 5 13.10 -0.83 10.14
N ARG A 6 13.77 -0.05 11.00
CA ARG A 6 13.49 1.38 11.12
C ARG A 6 14.06 2.20 9.97
N ASP A 7 14.96 1.62 9.18
CA ASP A 7 15.59 2.29 8.03
C ASP A 7 14.88 1.89 6.73
N VAL A 8 13.90 2.71 6.34
CA VAL A 8 13.32 2.64 5.00
C VAL A 8 14.26 3.32 4.02
N ARG A 9 14.85 2.56 3.09
CA ARG A 9 15.52 3.16 1.93
C ARG A 9 14.47 3.89 1.06
N VAL A 10 14.54 5.22 1.06
CA VAL A 10 13.67 6.10 0.27
C VAL A 10 14.23 6.26 -1.15
N SER A 11 13.84 5.36 -2.05
CA SER A 11 14.13 5.48 -3.49
C SER A 11 13.11 6.38 -4.20
N LEU A 12 13.39 6.79 -5.45
CA LEU A 12 12.41 7.51 -6.27
C LEU A 12 11.07 6.75 -6.38
N GLN A 13 11.12 5.42 -6.52
CA GLN A 13 9.91 4.58 -6.55
C GLN A 13 9.18 4.60 -5.20
N THR A 14 9.91 4.64 -4.08
CA THR A 14 9.30 4.77 -2.75
C THR A 14 8.62 6.13 -2.59
N LEU A 15 9.24 7.21 -3.09
CA LEU A 15 8.65 8.55 -3.10
C LEU A 15 7.37 8.60 -3.95
N ARG A 16 7.35 7.99 -5.14
CA ARG A 16 6.15 7.90 -5.99
C ARG A 16 5.00 7.15 -5.32
N VAL A 17 5.32 6.09 -4.58
CA VAL A 17 4.30 5.38 -3.78
C VAL A 17 3.77 6.28 -2.66
N LEU A 18 4.65 6.93 -1.89
CA LEU A 18 4.23 7.85 -0.82
C LEU A 18 3.41 9.04 -1.34
N GLU A 19 3.79 9.60 -2.48
CA GLU A 19 3.07 10.68 -3.18
C GLU A 19 1.61 10.31 -3.43
N ALA A 20 1.34 9.08 -3.91
CA ALA A 20 -0.02 8.60 -4.14
C ALA A 20 -0.90 8.56 -2.88
N PHE A 21 -0.30 8.34 -1.69
CA PHE A 21 -1.02 8.43 -0.42
C PHE A 21 -1.19 9.87 0.07
N LEU A 22 -0.23 10.76 -0.22
CA LEU A 22 -0.27 12.16 0.19
C LEU A 22 -1.29 13.01 -0.59
N GLU A 23 -1.70 12.58 -1.78
CA GLU A 23 -2.81 13.21 -2.53
C GLU A 23 -4.16 13.10 -1.79
N SER A 24 -4.33 12.09 -0.96
CA SER A 24 -5.59 11.83 -0.22
C SER A 24 -5.25 11.14 1.10
N PRO A 25 -4.65 11.86 2.08
CA PRO A 25 -3.98 11.26 3.23
C PRO A 25 -4.91 10.61 4.24
N THR A 26 -6.20 10.93 4.20
CA THR A 26 -7.24 10.33 5.04
C THR A 26 -7.91 9.13 4.39
N ASP A 27 -7.68 8.92 3.08
CA ASP A 27 -8.35 7.89 2.32
C ASP A 27 -7.57 6.58 2.38
N GLU A 28 -8.31 5.51 2.53
CA GLU A 28 -7.76 4.16 2.50
C GLU A 28 -7.63 3.71 1.06
N GLN A 29 -6.44 3.25 0.68
CA GLN A 29 -6.14 2.96 -0.72
C GLN A 29 -5.75 1.50 -0.89
N SER A 30 -6.41 0.82 -1.83
CA SER A 30 -5.95 -0.50 -2.21
C SER A 30 -4.63 -0.42 -2.99
N GLY A 31 -3.81 -1.46 -2.91
CA GLY A 31 -2.58 -1.52 -3.72
C GLY A 31 -2.83 -1.35 -5.22
N ALA A 32 -4.00 -1.75 -5.73
CA ALA A 32 -4.38 -1.53 -7.12
C ALA A 32 -4.65 -0.04 -7.43
N ASP A 33 -5.21 0.72 -6.50
CA ASP A 33 -5.43 2.16 -6.67
C ASP A 33 -4.11 2.91 -6.60
N VAL A 34 -3.23 2.54 -5.66
CA VAL A 34 -1.87 3.09 -5.54
C VAL A 34 -1.06 2.81 -6.81
N GLN A 35 -1.18 1.61 -7.41
CA GLN A 35 -0.53 1.28 -8.68
C GLN A 35 -0.96 2.23 -9.80
N LYS A 36 -2.28 2.48 -9.92
CA LYS A 36 -2.82 3.36 -10.96
C LYS A 36 -2.36 4.80 -10.80
N ARG A 37 -2.32 5.30 -9.56
CA ARG A 37 -1.90 6.68 -9.26
C ARG A 37 -0.39 6.88 -9.41
N SER A 38 0.41 5.99 -8.82
CA SER A 38 1.87 6.13 -8.80
C SER A 38 2.55 5.71 -10.11
N GLY A 39 1.89 4.93 -10.97
CA GLY A 39 2.48 4.33 -12.17
C GLY A 39 3.54 3.27 -11.89
N VAL A 40 3.76 2.89 -10.62
CA VAL A 40 4.78 1.92 -10.22
C VAL A 40 4.28 0.51 -10.53
N ALA A 41 5.07 -0.27 -11.26
CA ALA A 41 4.74 -1.65 -11.60
C ALA A 41 4.51 -2.51 -10.33
N SER A 42 3.56 -3.45 -10.40
CA SER A 42 3.14 -4.29 -9.26
C SER A 42 4.31 -5.04 -8.60
N GLY A 43 5.24 -5.58 -9.39
CA GLY A 43 6.44 -6.28 -8.90
C GLY A 43 7.36 -5.40 -8.04
N THR A 44 7.28 -4.08 -8.19
CA THR A 44 8.04 -3.10 -7.39
C THR A 44 7.19 -2.53 -6.26
N LEU A 45 5.91 -2.26 -6.53
CA LEU A 45 4.97 -1.64 -5.61
C LEU A 45 4.75 -2.46 -4.34
N TYR A 46 4.38 -3.73 -4.46
CA TYR A 46 4.03 -4.54 -3.29
C TYR A 46 5.22 -4.76 -2.33
N PRO A 47 6.46 -4.99 -2.81
CA PRO A 47 7.63 -4.97 -1.94
C PRO A 47 7.90 -3.62 -1.26
N ILE A 48 7.56 -2.48 -1.88
CA ILE A 48 7.63 -1.16 -1.21
C ILE A 48 6.60 -1.09 -0.08
N LEU A 49 5.33 -1.42 -0.35
CA LEU A 49 4.25 -1.38 0.63
C LEU A 49 4.56 -2.27 1.84
N LEU A 50 5.05 -3.48 1.61
CA LEU A 50 5.47 -4.41 2.68
C LEU A 50 6.61 -3.85 3.53
N ARG A 51 7.61 -3.20 2.92
CA ARG A 51 8.70 -2.57 3.68
C ARG A 51 8.21 -1.40 4.51
N LEU A 52 7.38 -0.53 3.94
CA LEU A 52 6.78 0.60 4.66
C LEU A 52 5.91 0.14 5.83
N GLU A 53 5.12 -0.92 5.64
CA GLU A 53 4.37 -1.56 6.72
C GLU A 53 5.28 -2.17 7.79
N SER A 54 6.34 -2.88 7.40
CA SER A 54 7.30 -3.46 8.35
C SER A 54 8.06 -2.42 9.19
N ALA A 55 8.26 -1.23 8.61
CA ALA A 55 8.84 -0.08 9.28
C ALA A 55 7.83 0.69 10.15
N GLY A 56 6.55 0.31 10.10
CA GLY A 56 5.46 0.94 10.85
C GLY A 56 4.99 2.27 10.27
N TRP A 57 5.31 2.56 9.00
CA TRP A 57 4.85 3.77 8.32
C TRP A 57 3.42 3.61 7.81
N PHE A 58 3.08 2.39 7.38
CA PHE A 58 1.72 2.02 6.99
C PHE A 58 1.15 0.97 7.94
N VAL A 59 -0.17 0.98 8.04
CA VAL A 59 -0.97 -0.12 8.55
C VAL A 59 -1.84 -0.62 7.40
N SER A 60 -2.19 -1.90 7.42
CA SER A 60 -3.11 -2.42 6.43
C SER A 60 -4.09 -3.40 7.05
N ARG A 61 -5.22 -3.58 6.38
CA ARG A 61 -6.23 -4.59 6.74
C ARG A 61 -6.96 -5.07 5.51
N TRP A 62 -7.60 -6.22 5.64
CA TRP A 62 -8.57 -6.65 4.65
C TRP A 62 -9.85 -5.85 4.79
N GLU A 63 -10.46 -5.46 3.66
CA GLU A 63 -11.80 -4.89 3.66
C GLU A 63 -12.79 -5.80 4.38
N ALA A 64 -13.65 -5.18 5.20
CA ALA A 64 -14.74 -5.85 5.88
C ALA A 64 -16.01 -5.89 5.01
N ILE A 65 -15.91 -6.51 3.83
CA ILE A 65 -17.03 -6.68 2.89
C ILE A 65 -17.26 -8.15 2.56
N ASP A 66 -18.50 -8.49 2.18
CA ASP A 66 -18.83 -9.78 1.56
C ASP A 66 -18.44 -9.74 0.06
N PRO A 67 -17.49 -10.58 -0.39
CA PRO A 67 -17.11 -10.66 -1.81
C PRO A 67 -18.26 -11.02 -2.75
N VAL A 68 -19.24 -11.80 -2.28
CA VAL A 68 -20.36 -12.25 -3.11
C VAL A 68 -21.28 -11.07 -3.41
N THR A 69 -21.69 -10.33 -2.38
CA THR A 69 -22.50 -9.12 -2.54
C THR A 69 -21.76 -8.02 -3.30
N ALA A 70 -20.45 -7.89 -3.09
CA ALA A 70 -19.63 -6.89 -3.76
C ALA A 70 -19.26 -7.23 -5.22
N GLY A 71 -19.46 -8.49 -5.65
CA GLY A 71 -19.09 -8.96 -6.99
C GLY A 71 -17.58 -8.91 -7.29
N ARG A 72 -16.73 -8.82 -6.25
CA ARG A 72 -15.27 -8.76 -6.38
C ARG A 72 -14.57 -9.32 -5.13
N PRO A 73 -13.31 -9.79 -5.26
CA PRO A 73 -12.50 -10.11 -4.09
C PRO A 73 -12.30 -8.91 -3.15
N ARG A 74 -12.07 -9.21 -1.87
CA ARG A 74 -11.68 -8.21 -0.86
C ARG A 74 -10.36 -7.57 -1.26
N ARG A 75 -10.23 -6.27 -1.02
CA ARG A 75 -8.94 -5.58 -1.14
C ARG A 75 -8.23 -5.56 0.20
N ARG A 76 -6.91 -5.44 0.15
CA ARG A 76 -6.10 -5.03 1.29
C ARG A 76 -5.96 -3.51 1.19
N LEU A 77 -6.54 -2.82 2.18
CA LEU A 77 -6.50 -1.37 2.37
C LEU A 77 -5.38 -1.01 3.35
#